data_AF-V4X8V7-F1
#
_entry.id   AF-V4X8V7-F1
#
_cell.length_a   1.000
_cell.length_b   1.000
_cell.length_c   1.000
_cell.angle_alpha   90.00
_cell.angle_beta   90.00
_cell.angle_gamma   90.00
#
_symmetry.space_group_name_H-M   'P 1'
#
loop_
_entity.id
_entity.type
_entity.pdbx_description
1 polymer ?
#
loop_
_entity_poly.entity_id
_entity_poly.type
_entity_poly.pdbx_seq_one_letter_code
_entity_poly.pdbx_strand_id
1 'polypeptide(L)' 'MAKQPHLLIEEGDVHEIAIIPGDPGRVDRIADLCDDSELVAENREYRVVNASYEGTELTICSTGIGCPSAAIAVEEL' A
#
# COMPACT_ATOMS: atom_id res chain seq x y z
N MET A 1 4.98 -10.45 -14.16
CA MET A 1 6.19 -9.64 -14.51
C MET A 1 7.26 -9.93 -13.47
N ALA A 2 8.41 -9.25 -13.47
CA ALA A 2 9.28 -9.33 -12.30
C ALA A 2 8.61 -8.57 -11.15
N LYS A 3 8.60 -9.18 -9.96
CA LYS A 3 8.10 -8.58 -8.73
C LYS A 3 8.84 -7.27 -8.42
N GLN A 4 8.12 -6.23 -8.03
CA GLN A 4 8.71 -4.95 -7.64
C GLN A 4 9.60 -5.13 -6.39
N PRO A 5 10.83 -4.60 -6.39
CA PRO A 5 11.84 -5.02 -5.42
C PRO A 5 11.65 -4.48 -4.00
N HIS A 6 10.96 -3.35 -3.81
CA HIS A 6 10.76 -2.77 -2.48
C HIS A 6 9.37 -3.08 -1.93
N LEU A 7 8.31 -2.90 -2.72
CA LEU A 7 6.93 -3.14 -2.26
C LEU A 7 6.57 -4.63 -2.27
N LEU A 8 7.33 -5.46 -3.01
CA LEU A 8 7.06 -6.88 -3.15
C LEU A 8 5.63 -7.16 -3.70
N ILE A 9 5.26 -6.44 -4.75
CA ILE A 9 4.01 -6.59 -5.50
C ILE A 9 4.28 -6.85 -6.98
N GLU A 10 3.30 -7.38 -7.69
CA GLU A 10 3.25 -7.47 -9.15
C GLU A 10 1.94 -6.89 -9.72
N GLU A 11 1.88 -6.76 -11.05
CA GLU A 11 0.68 -6.28 -11.73
C GLU A 11 -0.52 -7.17 -11.39
N GLY A 12 -1.58 -6.57 -10.86
CA GLY A 12 -2.78 -7.27 -10.39
C GLY A 12 -2.86 -7.46 -8.87
N ASP A 13 -1.77 -7.24 -8.13
CA ASP A 13 -1.77 -7.34 -6.66
C ASP A 13 -2.40 -6.12 -5.96
N VAL A 14 -2.51 -4.97 -6.64
CA VAL A 14 -2.98 -3.69 -6.08
C VAL A 14 -4.10 -3.08 -6.93
N HIS A 15 -4.86 -2.17 -6.33
CA HIS A 15 -5.96 -1.44 -6.98
C HIS A 15 -5.47 -0.13 -7.63
N GLU A 16 -6.30 0.44 -8.51
CA GLU A 16 -5.99 1.67 -9.25
C GLU A 16 -5.87 2.92 -8.34
N ILE A 17 -6.56 2.93 -7.21
CA ILE A 17 -6.54 4.05 -6.26
C ILE A 17 -5.62 3.68 -5.09
N ALA A 18 -4.66 4.55 -4.78
CA ALA A 18 -3.74 4.35 -3.66
C ALA A 18 -3.75 5.51 -2.63
N ILE A 19 -3.75 5.17 -1.35
CA ILE A 19 -3.47 6.08 -0.24
C ILE A 19 -2.09 5.73 0.33
N ILE A 20 -1.18 6.71 0.34
CA ILE A 20 0.24 6.48 0.66
C ILE A 20 0.72 7.17 1.95
N PRO A 21 0.28 6.73 3.15
CA PRO A 21 0.76 7.31 4.41
C PRO A 21 2.26 7.03 4.63
N GLY A 22 2.92 7.80 5.49
CA GLY A 22 4.32 7.50 5.87
C GLY A 22 4.44 6.33 6.85
N ASP A 23 3.66 6.37 7.93
CA ASP A 23 3.73 5.42 9.05
C ASP A 23 3.04 4.09 8.72
N PRO A 24 3.73 2.93 8.79
CA PRO A 24 3.11 1.60 8.63
C PRO A 24 1.91 1.37 9.55
N GLY A 25 1.97 1.84 10.81
CA GLY A 25 0.84 1.72 11.73
C GLY A 25 -0.37 2.58 11.33
N ARG A 26 -0.22 3.52 10.39
CA ARG A 26 -1.36 4.25 9.81
C ARG A 26 -2.08 3.45 8.74
N VAL A 27 -1.41 2.48 8.09
CA VAL A 27 -2.05 1.58 7.13
C VAL A 27 -3.17 0.80 7.83
N ASP A 28 -2.84 0.17 8.97
CA ASP A 28 -3.82 -0.61 9.75
C ASP A 28 -4.97 0.26 10.26
N ARG A 29 -4.67 1.45 10.79
CA ARG A 29 -5.72 2.37 11.26
C ARG A 29 -6.67 2.86 10.16
N ILE A 30 -6.20 2.94 8.91
CA ILE A 30 -7.05 3.28 7.76
C ILE A 30 -7.85 2.04 7.35
N ALA A 31 -7.20 0.88 7.24
CA ALA A 31 -7.84 -0.39 6.89
C ALA A 31 -8.95 -0.80 7.88
N ASP A 32 -8.78 -0.52 9.19
CA ASP A 32 -9.80 -0.73 10.22
C ASP A 32 -11.10 0.08 10.01
N LEU A 33 -11.08 1.10 9.13
CA LEU A 33 -12.24 1.90 8.77
C LEU A 33 -12.92 1.43 7.48
N CYS A 34 -12.33 0.46 6.79
CA CYS A 34 -12.81 -0.09 5.51
C CYS A 34 -13.82 -1.22 5.72
N ASP A 35 -14.61 -1.50 4.68
CA ASP A 35 -15.61 -2.57 4.66
C ASP A 35 -14.96 -3.96 4.67
N ASP A 36 -13.86 -4.12 3.93
CA ASP A 36 -12.99 -5.30 3.91
C ASP A 36 -11.53 -4.86 3.70
N SER A 37 -10.57 -5.67 4.15
CA SER A 37 -9.15 -5.45 3.88
C SER A 37 -8.30 -6.72 3.92
N GLU A 38 -7.28 -6.77 3.07
CA GLU A 38 -6.34 -7.89 2.93
C GLU A 38 -4.89 -7.38 2.89
N LEU A 39 -4.02 -7.99 3.70
CA LEU A 39 -2.58 -7.74 3.63
C LEU A 39 -1.99 -8.36 2.37
N VAL A 40 -1.42 -7.52 1.50
CA VAL A 40 -0.78 -7.94 0.25
C VAL A 40 0.70 -8.24 0.49
N ALA A 41 1.41 -7.29 1.09
CA ALA A 41 2.84 -7.38 1.32
C ALA A 41 3.31 -6.53 2.50
N GLU A 42 4.41 -6.95 3.11
CA GLU A 42 5.09 -6.19 4.15
C GLU A 42 6.61 -6.38 4.01
N ASN A 43 7.31 -5.30 3.68
CA ASN A 43 8.75 -5.29 3.50
C ASN A 43 9.32 -3.92 3.88
N ARG A 44 10.27 -3.91 4.84
CA ARG A 44 10.88 -2.68 5.36
C ARG A 44 9.81 -1.70 5.86
N GLU A 45 9.82 -0.45 5.37
CA GLU A 45 8.82 0.57 5.69
C GLU A 45 7.53 0.47 4.86
N TYR A 46 7.44 -0.48 3.91
CA TYR A 46 6.31 -0.63 2.98
C TYR A 46 5.39 -1.74 3.46
N ARG A 47 4.24 -1.34 4.02
CA ARG A 47 3.12 -2.20 4.36
C ARG A 47 2.00 -1.89 3.37
N VAL A 48 1.60 -2.90 2.60
CA VAL A 48 0.63 -2.79 1.50
C VAL A 48 -0.60 -3.60 1.83
N VAL A 49 -1.74 -2.91 1.91
CA VAL A 49 -3.05 -3.49 2.21
C VAL A 49 -4.04 -3.10 1.13
N ASN A 50 -4.75 -4.07 0.57
CA ASN A 50 -5.92 -3.81 -0.26
C ASN A 50 -7.15 -3.67 0.64
N ALA A 51 -8.08 -2.81 0.26
CA ALA A 51 -9.28 -2.56 1.03
C ALA A 51 -10.43 -2.08 0.13
N SER A 52 -11.65 -2.20 0.63
CA SER A 52 -12.84 -1.61 0.02
C SER A 52 -13.49 -0.61 0.97
N TYR A 53 -13.89 0.56 0.48
CA TYR A 53 -14.59 1.58 1.27
C TYR A 53 -15.72 2.19 0.46
N GLU A 54 -16.96 2.04 0.94
CA GLU A 54 -18.17 2.57 0.29
C GLU A 54 -18.29 2.15 -1.18
N GLY A 55 -17.91 0.89 -1.48
CA GLY A 55 -17.93 0.31 -2.82
C GLY A 55 -16.78 0.75 -3.73
N THR A 56 -15.76 1.41 -3.18
CA THR A 56 -14.52 1.78 -3.89
C THR A 56 -13.38 0.88 -3.44
N GLU A 57 -12.74 0.18 -4.38
CA GLU A 57 -11.52 -0.60 -4.13
C GLU A 57 -10.29 0.33 -4.10
N LEU A 58 -9.43 0.16 -3.09
CA LEU A 58 -8.24 0.97 -2.91
C LEU A 58 -7.09 0.18 -2.27
N THR A 59 -5.86 0.62 -2.54
CA THR A 59 -4.66 0.13 -1.87
C THR A 59 -4.13 1.17 -0.88
N ILE A 60 -3.68 0.74 0.29
CA ILE A 60 -3.07 1.57 1.31
C ILE A 60 -1.62 1.09 1.47
N CYS A 61 -0.66 1.95 1.15
CA CYS A 61 0.77 1.59 1.11
C CYS A 61 1.59 2.56 1.96
N SER A 62 2.22 2.09 3.05
CA SER A 62 3.14 2.95 3.80
C SER A 62 4.42 3.24 3.04
N THR A 63 5.00 4.42 3.28
CA THR A 63 6.17 4.90 2.51
C THR A 63 7.38 5.27 3.38
N GLY A 64 7.29 5.14 4.70
CA GLY A 64 8.32 5.62 5.62
C GLY A 64 8.43 7.15 5.65
N ILE A 65 9.62 7.66 5.98
CA ILE A 65 9.88 9.09 6.13
C ILE A 65 10.72 9.61 4.97
N GLY A 66 10.21 10.65 4.31
CA GLY A 66 10.96 11.49 3.39
C GLY A 66 10.71 11.18 1.92
N CYS A 67 11.08 12.14 1.07
CA CYS A 67 10.87 12.05 -0.37
C CYS A 67 11.52 10.80 -1.02
N PRO A 68 12.72 10.32 -0.62
CA PRO A 68 13.34 9.17 -1.29
C PRO A 68 12.54 7.87 -1.18
N SER A 69 12.01 7.55 0.00
CA SER A 69 11.23 6.32 0.21
C SER A 69 9.83 6.43 -0.38
N ALA A 70 9.20 7.61 -0.28
CA ALA A 70 7.93 7.88 -0.97
C ALA A 70 8.06 7.76 -2.50
N ALA A 71 9.17 8.23 -3.09
CA ALA A 71 9.40 8.10 -4.53
C ALA A 71 9.51 6.63 -4.98
N ILE A 72 10.15 5.77 -4.18
CA ILE A 72 10.20 4.32 -4.46
C ILE A 72 8.78 3.75 -4.55
N ALA A 73 7.92 4.05 -3.56
CA ALA A 73 6.55 3.55 -3.58
C ALA A 73 5.75 4.06 -4.80
N VAL A 74 5.91 5.34 -5.17
CA VAL A 74 5.22 5.92 -6.33
C VAL A 74 5.70 5.33 -7.67
N GLU A 75 6.97 4.96 -7.79
CA GLU A 75 7.51 4.34 -9.01
C GLU A 75 7.18 2.84 -9.13
N GLU A 76 6.94 2.16 -8.02
CA GLU A 76 6.63 0.72 -8.00
C GLU A 76 5.12 0.38 -8.00
N LEU A 77 4.27 1.31 -7.53
CA LEU A 77 2.80 1.25 -7.63
C LEU A 77 2.33 1.57 -9.05
#